data_AF-A0A3B0XSC5-F1
#
_entry.id   AF-A0A3B0XSC5-F1
#
_cell.length_a   1.000
_cell.length_b   1.000
_cell.length_c   1.000
_cell.angle_alpha   90.00
_cell.angle_beta   90.00
_cell.angle_gamma   90.00
#
_symmetry.space_group_name_H-M   'P 1'
#
loop_
_entity.id
_entity.type
_entity.pdbx_description
1 polymer ?
#
loop_
_entity_poly.entity_id
_entity_poly.type
_entity_poly.pdbx_seq_one_letter_code
_entity_poly.pdbx_strand_id
1 'polypeptide(L)' 'TPGQYIVWWRMQIAWSLLNSGQLVSQVAEKVGYQSESSFSRAFYKMFSTTAGKVRRNKTST' A
#
# COMPACT_ATOMS: atom_id res chain seq x y z
N THR A 1 -0.33 18.02 -9.70
CA THR A 1 -1.14 18.90 -8.82
C THR A 1 -0.88 18.54 -7.37
N PRO A 2 -1.14 19.42 -6.39
CA PRO A 2 -0.83 19.18 -4.97
C PRO A 2 -1.37 17.85 -4.41
N GLY A 3 -2.52 17.38 -4.91
CA GLY A 3 -3.09 16.09 -4.52
C GLY A 3 -2.24 14.87 -4.91
N GLN A 4 -1.46 14.94 -5.99
CA GLN A 4 -0.58 13.83 -6.40
C GLN A 4 0.55 13.59 -5.41
N TYR A 5 1.08 14.66 -4.80
CA TYR A 5 2.13 14.55 -3.79
C TYR A 5 1.64 13.84 -2.52
N ILE A 6 0.42 14.16 -2.07
CA ILE A 6 -0.20 13.50 -0.92
C ILE A 6 -0.47 12.01 -1.22
N VAL A 7 -0.94 11.69 -2.43
CA VAL A 7 -1.14 10.29 -2.85
C VAL A 7 0.18 9.55 -2.86
N TRP A 8 1.25 10.15 -3.37
CA TRP A 8 2.58 9.54 -3.36
C TRP A 8 3.07 9.27 -1.93
N TRP A 9 2.95 10.25 -1.03
CA TRP A 9 3.38 10.08 0.35
C TRP A 9 2.57 8.99 1.09
N ARG A 10 1.25 8.95 0.89
CA ARG A 10 0.39 7.87 1.42
C ARG A 10 0.85 6.49 0.96
N MET A 11 1.27 6.38 -0.30
CA MET A 11 1.76 5.13 -0.88
C MET A 11 3.13 4.72 -0.33
N GLN A 12 4.01 5.67 0.00
CA GLN A 12 5.27 5.37 0.70
C GLN A 12 5.02 4.80 2.10
N ILE A 13 4.07 5.38 2.84
CA ILE A 13 3.67 4.84 4.16
C ILE A 13 3.10 3.44 4.00
N ALA A 14 2.22 3.23 3.02
CA ALA A 14 1.64 1.93 2.74
C ALA A 14 2.73 0.86 2.49
N TRP A 15 3.76 1.19 1.71
CA TRP A 15 4.89 0.30 1.47
C TRP A 15 5.58 -0.12 2.77
N SER A 16 5.89 0.85 3.64
CA SER A 16 6.54 0.58 4.92
C SER A 16 5.70 -0.34 5.82
N LEU A 17 4.39 -0.07 5.90
CA LEU A 17 3.46 -0.89 6.69
C LEU A 17 3.35 -2.32 6.14
N LEU A 18 3.24 -2.49 4.83
CA LEU A 18 3.23 -3.82 4.19
C LEU A 18 4.54 -4.57 4.43
N ASN A 19 5.67 -3.88 4.32
CA ASN A 19 7.00 -4.44 4.60
C ASN A 19 7.24 -4.71 6.10
N SER A 20 6.37 -4.21 6.99
CA SER A 20 6.33 -4.63 8.40
C SER A 20 5.42 -5.84 8.65
N GLY A 21 4.81 -6.40 7.60
CA GLY A 21 3.93 -7.57 7.68
C GLY A 21 2.46 -7.26 7.94
N GLN A 22 2.05 -5.98 7.97
CA GLN A 22 0.65 -5.62 8.20
C GLN A 22 -0.27 -6.15 7.09
N LEU A 23 -1.51 -6.45 7.47
CA LEU A 23 -2.53 -6.94 6.53
C LEU A 23 -2.86 -5.85 5.50
N VAL A 24 -3.07 -6.25 4.25
CA VAL A 24 -3.33 -5.32 3.14
C VAL A 24 -4.61 -4.51 3.41
N SER A 25 -5.64 -5.13 3.98
CA SER A 25 -6.88 -4.48 4.43
C SER A 25 -6.63 -3.38 5.46
N GLN A 26 -5.84 -3.66 6.50
CA GLN A 26 -5.49 -2.69 7.54
C GLN A 26 -4.68 -1.52 6.98
N VAL A 27 -3.76 -1.79 6.05
CA VAL A 27 -2.97 -0.74 5.40
C VAL A 27 -3.86 0.15 4.53
N ALA A 28 -4.82 -0.43 3.79
CA ALA A 28 -5.76 0.32 2.97
C ALA A 28 -6.57 1.31 3.81
N GLU A 29 -7.12 0.88 4.94
CA GLU A 29 -7.85 1.75 5.86
C GLU A 29 -6.95 2.86 6.44
N LYS A 30 -5.75 2.52 6.90
CA LYS A 30 -4.79 3.49 7.48
C LYS A 30 -4.38 4.60 6.52
N VAL A 31 -4.26 4.29 5.23
CA VAL A 31 -3.89 5.27 4.20
C VAL A 31 -5.11 5.95 3.55
N GLY A 32 -6.31 5.69 4.10
CA GLY A 32 -7.55 6.39 3.78
C GLY A 32 -8.28 5.86 2.56
N TYR A 33 -8.12 4.58 2.22
CA TYR A 33 -8.90 3.90 1.20
C TYR A 33 -10.06 3.14 1.84
N GLN A 34 -11.26 3.28 1.27
CA GLN A 34 -12.46 2.58 1.74
C GLN A 34 -12.49 1.11 1.33
N SER A 35 -11.66 0.69 0.38
CA SER A 35 -11.59 -0.70 -0.05
C SER A 35 -10.16 -1.12 -0.36
N GLU A 36 -9.87 -2.39 -0.07
CA GLU A 36 -8.59 -3.03 -0.37
C GLU A 36 -8.31 -3.05 -1.88
N SER A 37 -9.35 -3.19 -2.71
CA SER A 37 -9.23 -3.24 -4.16
C SER A 37 -8.88 -1.88 -4.77
N SER A 38 -9.50 -0.80 -4.29
CA SER A 38 -9.14 0.58 -4.68
C SER A 38 -7.70 0.91 -4.29
N PHE A 39 -7.30 0.52 -3.07
CA PHE A 39 -5.92 0.66 -2.61
C PHE A 39 -4.95 -0.14 -3.49
N SER A 40 -5.23 -1.42 -3.73
CA SER A 40 -4.34 -2.31 -4.50
C SER A 40 -4.11 -1.83 -5.93
N ARG A 41 -5.14 -1.27 -6.59
CA ARG A 41 -5.01 -0.66 -7.92
C ARG A 41 -4.11 0.57 -7.89
N ALA A 42 -4.30 1.47 -6.92
CA ALA A 42 -3.48 2.67 -6.78
C ALA A 42 -2.02 2.33 -6.44
N PHE A 43 -1.82 1.36 -5.55
CA PHE A 43 -0.51 0.86 -5.16
C PHE A 43 0.24 0.23 -6.34
N TYR A 44 -0.44 -0.64 -7.10
CA TYR A 44 0.15 -1.25 -8.31
C TYR A 44 0.52 -0.21 -9.35
N LYS A 45 -0.33 0.80 -9.57
CA LYS A 45 -0.02 1.90 -10.51
C LYS A 45 1.24 2.68 -10.12
N MET A 46 1.54 2.78 -8.82
CA MET A 46 2.68 3.55 -8.34
C MET A 46 3.98 2.74 -8.27
N PHE A 47 3.90 1.46 -7.93
CA PHE A 47 5.09 0.64 -7.65
C PHE A 47 5.28 -0.56 -8.58
N SER A 48 4.35 -0.79 -9.51
CA SER A 48 4.37 -1.94 -10.44
C SER A 48 4.48 -3.31 -9.73
N THR A 49 4.06 -3.38 -8.46
CA THR A 49 4.03 -4.60 -7.64
C THR A 49 2.78 -4.61 -6.78
N THR A 50 2.30 -5.81 -6.40
CA THR A 50 1.08 -5.94 -5.61
C THR A 50 1.37 -5.78 -4.12
N ALA A 51 0.46 -5.16 -3.38
CA ALA A 51 0.59 -4.98 -1.94
C ALA A 51 0.77 -6.33 -1.20
N GLY A 52 0.07 -7.37 -1.64
CA GLY A 52 0.23 -8.73 -1.11
C GLY A 52 1.62 -9.32 -1.33
N LYS A 53 2.26 -9.04 -2.48
CA LYS A 53 3.64 -9.49 -2.76
C LYS A 53 4.64 -8.80 -1.84
N VAL A 54 4.50 -7.48 -1.64
CA VAL A 54 5.35 -6.71 -0.71
C VAL A 54 5.23 -7.24 0.71
N ARG A 55 4.01 -7.53 1.18
CA ARG A 55 3.79 -8.14 2.51
C ARG A 55 4.43 -9.53 2.62
N ARG A 56 4.22 -10.40 1.62
CA ARG A 56 4.69 -11.79 1.64
C ARG A 56 6.20 -11.90 1.68
N ASN A 57 6.95 -10.99 1.04
CA ASN A 57 8.40 -10.97 1.07
C ASN A 57 9.00 -10.88 2.49
N LYS A 58 8.22 -10.47 3.49
CA LYS A 58 8.64 -10.37 4.89
C LYS A 58 8.17 -11.53 5.77
N THR A 59 7.16 -12.28 5.33
CA THR A 59 6.63 -13.43 6.08
C THR A 59 7.40 -14.72 5.81
N SER A 60 8.34 -14.72 4.85
CA SER A 60 9.20 -15.85 4.50
C SER A 60 10.56 -15.84 5.21
N THR A 61 10.67 -15.21 6.38
CA THR A 61 11.84 -15.29 7.27
C THR A 61 11.35 -15.80 8.62
#